data_AF-A0AAN9UJ12-F1
#
_entry.id   AF-A0AAN9UJ12-F1
#
_cell.length_a   1.000
_cell.length_b   1.000
_cell.length_c   1.000
_cell.angle_alpha   90.00
_cell.angle_beta   90.00
_cell.angle_gamma   90.00
#
_symmetry.space_group_name_H-M   'P 1'
#
loop_
_entity.id
_entity.type
_entity.pdbx_description
1 polymer ?
#
loop_
_entity_poly.entity_id
_entity_poly.type
_entity_poly.pdbx_seq_one_letter_code
_entity_poly.pdbx_strand_id
1 'polypeptide(L)'
;MIDHVDPGFQWTSDGARDEKLANWPRTIFIHCREDRNVSVDVTIAMAQLLTTKKAKVFLTSGQGHLFEATSYLEDNSPGMDAVREAIEVLDANFKV
;
A
#
# COMPACT_ATOMS: atom_id res chain seq x y z
N MET A 1 -30.09 -3.02 13.29
CA MET A 1 -29.83 -3.24 11.86
C MET A 1 -28.31 -3.21 11.75
N ILE A 2 -27.66 -4.27 11.26
CA ILE A 2 -26.24 -4.16 10.89
C ILE A 2 -26.29 -3.55 9.49
N ASP A 3 -25.92 -2.29 9.45
CA ASP A 3 -25.88 -1.51 8.24
C ASP A 3 -24.83 -2.12 7.30
N HIS A 4 -25.00 -1.91 6.00
CA HIS A 4 -24.26 -2.52 4.89
C HIS A 4 -22.75 -2.73 5.18
N VAL A 5 -22.28 -3.98 5.14
CA VAL A 5 -20.85 -4.32 5.26
C VAL A 5 -20.15 -3.89 3.98
N ASP A 6 -19.10 -3.08 4.08
CA ASP A 6 -18.26 -2.72 2.94
C ASP A 6 -17.59 -4.00 2.38
N PRO A 7 -17.88 -4.39 1.13
CA PRO A 7 -17.28 -5.58 0.53
C PRO A 7 -15.77 -5.44 0.23
N GLY A 8 -15.17 -4.28 0.51
CA GLY A 8 -13.75 -4.02 0.31
C GLY A 8 -13.40 -3.97 -1.17
N PHE A 9 -12.37 -4.71 -1.58
CA PHE A 9 -11.84 -4.69 -2.95
C PHE A 9 -12.67 -5.49 -3.98
N GLN A 10 -13.84 -6.04 -3.60
CA GLN A 10 -14.69 -6.83 -4.53
C GLN A 10 -15.11 -6.05 -5.78
N TRP A 11 -15.21 -4.72 -5.69
CA TRP A 11 -15.53 -3.88 -6.85
C TRP A 11 -14.51 -3.99 -7.99
N THR A 12 -13.32 -4.51 -7.74
CA THR A 12 -12.30 -4.71 -8.78
C THR A 12 -12.64 -5.87 -9.73
N SER A 13 -13.57 -6.75 -9.37
CA SER A 13 -14.08 -7.84 -10.21
C SER A 13 -15.48 -7.59 -10.78
N ASP A 14 -16.13 -6.48 -10.40
CA ASP A 14 -17.51 -6.17 -10.76
C ASP A 14 -17.59 -5.06 -11.83
N GLY A 15 -18.79 -4.82 -12.39
CA GLY A 15 -19.02 -3.80 -13.42
C GLY A 15 -18.74 -2.35 -13.01
N ALA A 16 -18.48 -2.07 -11.71
CA ALA A 16 -18.18 -0.75 -11.17
C ALA A 16 -16.66 -0.41 -11.15
N ARG A 17 -15.80 -1.29 -11.67
CA ARG A 17 -14.34 -1.18 -11.60
C ARG A 17 -13.82 0.16 -12.12
N ASP A 18 -14.24 0.57 -13.30
CA ASP A 18 -13.64 1.73 -13.99
C ASP A 18 -13.97 3.05 -13.28
N GLU A 19 -15.22 3.21 -12.81
CA GLU A 19 -15.65 4.39 -12.07
C GLU A 19 -14.93 4.50 -10.71
N LYS A 20 -14.88 3.39 -9.97
CA LYS A 20 -14.18 3.38 -8.67
C LYS A 20 -12.68 3.57 -8.84
N LEU A 21 -12.06 2.97 -9.84
CA LEU A 21 -10.64 3.14 -10.12
C LEU A 21 -10.30 4.58 -10.54
N ALA A 22 -11.17 5.23 -11.32
CA ALA A 22 -10.99 6.62 -11.71
C ALA A 22 -10.95 7.54 -10.48
N ASN A 23 -11.87 7.32 -9.53
CA ASN A 23 -12.00 8.08 -8.29
C ASN A 23 -11.03 7.62 -7.18
N TRP A 24 -10.38 6.46 -7.33
CA TRP A 24 -9.44 5.94 -6.34
C TRP A 24 -8.25 6.89 -6.18
N PRO A 25 -7.84 7.24 -4.94
CA PRO A 25 -6.68 8.07 -4.72
C PRO A 25 -5.43 7.35 -5.22
N ARG A 26 -4.39 8.10 -5.60
CA ARG A 26 -3.08 7.45 -5.75
C ARG A 26 -2.69 6.82 -4.40
N THR A 27 -2.00 5.69 -4.41
CA THR A 27 -1.73 4.87 -3.23
C THR A 27 -0.29 4.39 -3.27
N ILE A 28 0.40 4.50 -2.14
CA ILE A 28 1.71 3.89 -1.95
C ILE A 28 1.54 2.77 -0.94
N PHE A 29 1.97 1.58 -1.32
CA PHE A 29 2.05 0.43 -0.43
C PHE A 29 3.50 0.30 0.05
N ILE A 30 3.67 0.19 1.35
CA ILE A 30 4.94 -0.21 1.96
C ILE A 30 4.69 -1.58 2.56
N HIS A 31 5.54 -2.55 2.22
CA HIS A 31 5.36 -3.92 2.69
C HIS A 31 6.72 -4.54 3.00
N CYS A 32 6.81 -5.25 4.13
CA CYS A 32 8.04 -5.93 4.46
C CYS A 32 8.10 -7.33 3.86
N ARG A 33 9.21 -7.66 3.21
CA ARG A 33 9.41 -8.97 2.57
C ARG A 33 9.36 -10.13 3.56
N GLU A 34 9.71 -9.89 4.81
CA GLU A 34 9.73 -10.88 5.88
C GLU A 34 8.46 -10.86 6.75
N ASP A 35 7.41 -10.12 6.35
CA ASP A 35 6.09 -10.18 6.97
C ASP A 35 5.51 -11.61 6.81
N ARG A 36 5.37 -12.31 7.94
CA ARG A 36 4.81 -13.68 7.99
C ARG A 36 3.30 -13.69 8.23
N ASN A 37 2.72 -12.55 8.57
CA ASN A 37 1.31 -12.38 8.88
C ASN A 37 0.51 -12.02 7.62
N VAL A 38 1.11 -11.26 6.71
CA VAL A 38 0.51 -10.85 5.43
C VAL A 38 1.49 -11.16 4.31
N SER A 39 1.06 -11.97 3.33
CA SER A 39 1.90 -12.28 2.17
C SER A 39 2.08 -11.04 1.28
N VAL A 40 3.31 -10.82 0.80
CA VAL A 40 3.64 -9.79 -0.18
C VAL A 40 2.81 -9.91 -1.46
N ASP A 41 2.42 -11.13 -1.83
CA ASP A 41 1.63 -11.38 -3.04
C ASP A 41 0.26 -10.70 -2.97
N VAL A 42 -0.32 -10.55 -1.77
CA VAL A 42 -1.58 -9.83 -1.58
C VAL A 42 -1.40 -8.36 -1.92
N THR A 43 -0.32 -7.73 -1.44
CA THR A 43 -0.01 -6.33 -1.72
C THR A 43 0.26 -6.11 -3.20
N ILE A 44 1.01 -7.01 -3.84
CA ILE A 44 1.29 -6.95 -5.27
C ILE A 44 0.00 -7.09 -6.08
N ALA A 45 -0.87 -8.03 -5.73
CA ALA A 45 -2.15 -8.22 -6.40
C ALA A 45 -3.05 -6.98 -6.28
N MET A 46 -3.15 -6.37 -5.09
CA MET A 46 -3.89 -5.13 -4.89
C MET A 46 -3.35 -3.97 -5.74
N ALA A 47 -2.03 -3.80 -5.78
CA ALA A 47 -1.40 -2.77 -6.60
C ALA A 47 -1.64 -2.99 -8.10
N GLN A 48 -1.67 -4.24 -8.57
CA GLN A 48 -1.99 -4.57 -9.96
C GLN A 48 -3.44 -4.22 -10.31
N LEU A 49 -4.40 -4.47 -9.41
CA LEU A 49 -5.80 -4.09 -9.60
C LEU A 49 -5.98 -2.57 -9.70
N LEU A 50 -5.18 -1.80 -8.95
CA LEU A 50 -5.13 -0.34 -9.00
C LEU A 50 -4.32 0.20 -10.18
N THR A 51 -3.55 -0.63 -10.88
CA THR A 51 -2.61 -0.26 -11.95
C THR A 51 -1.41 0.57 -11.47
N THR A 52 -0.33 0.52 -12.24
CA THR A 52 0.91 1.30 -11.97
C THR A 52 0.72 2.82 -12.04
N LYS A 53 -0.40 3.30 -12.59
CA LYS A 53 -0.74 4.74 -12.61
C LYS A 53 -1.30 5.24 -11.29
N LYS A 54 -1.92 4.37 -10.49
CA LYS A 54 -2.51 4.72 -9.18
C LYS A 54 -1.76 4.11 -8.02
N ALA A 55 -1.05 2.99 -8.19
CA ALA A 55 -0.36 2.32 -7.12
C ALA A 55 1.13 2.12 -7.38
N LYS A 56 1.94 2.29 -6.33
CA LYS A 56 3.35 1.88 -6.28
C LYS A 56 3.59 1.06 -5.02
N VAL A 57 4.47 0.07 -5.10
CA VAL A 57 4.84 -0.81 -3.98
C VAL A 57 6.32 -0.60 -3.66
N PHE A 58 6.62 -0.39 -2.38
CA PHE A 58 7.96 -0.38 -1.82
C PHE A 58 8.11 -1.60 -0.94
N LEU A 59 9.11 -2.43 -1.25
CA LEU A 59 9.42 -3.61 -0.45
C LEU A 59 10.57 -3.26 0.48
N THR A 60 10.31 -3.41 1.78
CA THR A 60 11.34 -3.27 2.82
C THR A 60 11.90 -4.66 3.13
N SER A 61 13.14 -4.71 3.61
CA SER A 61 13.79 -5.96 4.04
C SER A 61 14.23 -5.89 5.49
N GLY A 62 14.30 -7.05 6.12
CA GLY A 62 14.84 -7.23 7.47
C GLY A 62 13.87 -6.84 8.59
N GLN A 63 12.58 -6.65 8.31
CA GLN A 63 11.58 -6.23 9.29
C GLN A 63 10.40 -7.21 9.37
N GLY A 64 9.67 -7.19 10.48
CA GLY A 64 8.46 -7.98 10.66
C GLY A 64 7.19 -7.21 10.31
N HIS A 65 6.05 -7.88 10.47
CA HIS A 65 4.75 -7.22 10.49
C HIS A 65 4.74 -6.06 11.51
N LEU A 66 4.13 -4.93 11.17
CA LEU A 66 3.97 -3.73 12.02
C LEU A 66 5.28 -3.05 12.47
N PHE A 67 6.43 -3.26 11.82
CA PHE A 67 7.67 -2.60 12.27
C PHE A 67 7.53 -1.06 12.32
N GLU A 68 6.81 -0.48 11.36
CA GLU A 68 6.51 0.97 11.30
C GLU A 68 5.66 1.45 12.49
N ALA A 69 4.95 0.57 13.19
CA ALA A 69 4.16 0.95 14.36
C ALA A 69 5.02 1.30 15.59
N THR A 70 6.31 0.93 15.57
CA THR A 70 7.25 1.15 16.67
C THR A 70 8.54 1.87 16.27
N SER A 71 8.64 2.29 15.01
CA SER A 71 9.81 2.96 14.44
C SER A 71 9.53 4.43 14.14
N TYR A 72 10.58 5.23 14.14
CA TYR A 72 10.58 6.63 13.72
C TYR A 72 11.30 6.78 12.38
N LEU A 73 10.98 7.84 11.63
CA LEU A 73 11.59 8.08 10.30
C LEU A 73 13.10 8.32 10.37
N GLU A 74 13.55 8.84 11.50
CA GLU A 74 14.95 9.10 11.84
C GLU A 74 15.73 7.83 12.20
N ASP A 75 15.05 6.69 12.39
CA ASP A 75 15.70 5.44 12.72
C ASP A 75 16.55 4.92 11.54
N ASN A 76 17.73 4.40 11.88
CA ASN A 76 18.65 3.76 10.93
C ASN A 76 18.41 2.24 10.83
N SER A 77 17.24 1.74 11.23
CA SER A 77 16.92 0.33 11.18
C SER A 77 16.72 -0.17 9.74
N PRO A 78 16.91 -1.47 9.47
CA PRO A 78 16.59 -2.06 8.17
C PRO A 78 15.19 -1.67 7.72
N GLY A 79 15.02 -1.40 6.42
CA GLY A 79 13.73 -1.05 5.84
C GLY A 79 13.35 0.43 5.89
N MET A 80 13.92 1.25 6.79
CA MET A 80 13.57 2.68 6.89
C MET A 80 13.97 3.50 5.66
N ASP A 81 14.98 3.06 4.91
CA ASP A 81 15.35 3.68 3.62
C ASP A 81 14.19 3.61 2.61
N ALA A 82 13.53 2.46 2.53
CA ALA A 82 12.39 2.27 1.64
C ALA A 82 11.16 3.07 2.11
N VAL A 83 10.97 3.24 3.42
CA VAL A 83 9.91 4.10 3.99
C VAL A 83 10.16 5.57 3.60
N ARG A 84 11.40 6.05 3.76
CA ARG A 84 11.78 7.42 3.38
C ARG A 84 11.61 7.65 1.88
N GLU A 85 12.07 6.71 1.04
CA GLU A 85 11.85 6.78 -0.41
C GLU A 85 10.36 6.80 -0.77
N ALA A 86 9.55 5.99 -0.08
CA ALA A 86 8.10 5.97 -0.27
C ALA A 86 7.45 7.32 0.03
N ILE A 87 7.88 7.99 1.10
CA ILE A 87 7.41 9.34 1.48
C ILE A 87 7.87 10.38 0.47
N GLU A 88 9.13 10.36 0.03
CA GLU A 88 9.63 11.28 -1.00
C GLU A 88 8.83 11.16 -2.31
N VAL A 89 8.48 9.92 -2.69
CA VAL A 89 7.65 9.65 -3.86
C VAL A 89 6.20 10.09 -3.65
N LEU A 90 5.68 9.98 -2.42
CA LEU A 90 4.38 10.56 -2.04
C LEU A 90 4.44 12.08 -2.24
N ASP A 91 5.39 12.77 -1.62
CA ASP A 91 5.49 14.22 -1.68
C ASP A 91 5.71 14.75 -3.10
N ALA A 92 6.53 14.07 -3.91
CA ALA A 92 6.82 14.46 -5.28
C ALA A 92 5.61 14.28 -6.22
N ASN A 93 4.82 13.23 -6.01
CA ASN A 93 3.71 12.88 -6.92
C ASN A 93 2.33 13.30 -6.40
N PHE A 94 2.25 13.84 -5.18
CA PHE A 94 0.99 14.15 -4.50
C PHE A 94 0.93 15.58 -3.94
N LYS A 95 1.72 16.53 -4.48
CA LYS A 95 1.44 17.95 -4.25
C LYS A 95 0.04 18.28 -4.77
N VAL A 96 -0.83 18.69 -3.85
CA VAL A 96 -2.15 19.28 -4.11
C VAL A 96 -1.99 20.56 -4.92
#